data_AF-A0A6C0KBY7-F1
#
_entry.id   AF-A0A6C0KBY7-F1
#
_cell.length_a   1.000
_cell.length_b   1.000
_cell.length_c   1.000
_cell.angle_alpha   90.00
_cell.angle_beta   90.00
_cell.angle_gamma   90.00
#
_symmetry.space_group_name_H-M   'P 1'
#
loop_
_entity.id
_entity.type
_entity.pdbx_description
1 polymer ?
#
loop_
_entity_poly.entity_id
_entity_poly.type
_entity_poly.pdbx_seq_one_letter_code
_entity_poly.pdbx_strand_id
1 'polypeptide(L)'
;MIIVIIATLSAILLMGIVHASSSIEKIRLHWNEYRCNPLYMPFAGMIRPDVDAAENFSYCTNAMAGSIFGFILDGIHQLFSTTVGSLGSLADPLTAFREIFTKLRMFMLSFASSTFSKAASSTSVFVHYLIKIRDVLKRFVGEGYIGAFLVNAIVDFIWSFVTLFISILKTFVFAMLAIAIILALFQPELLVVAVVLASMIAASGF
;
A
#
# COMPACT_ATOMS: atom_id res chain seq x y z
N MET A 1 12.16 -62.28 101.60
CA MET A 1 12.97 -61.83 100.46
C MET A 1 12.26 -62.01 99.11
N ILE A 2 11.65 -63.16 98.81
CA ILE A 2 10.95 -63.41 97.54
C ILE A 2 9.77 -62.44 97.29
N ILE A 3 8.97 -62.13 98.31
CA ILE A 3 7.80 -61.22 98.19
C ILE A 3 8.22 -59.78 97.81
N VAL A 4 9.34 -59.30 98.34
CA VAL A 4 9.86 -57.95 98.05
C VAL A 4 10.36 -57.87 96.60
N ILE A 5 11.04 -58.92 96.12
CA ILE A 5 11.51 -58.99 94.73
C ILE A 5 10.33 -58.98 93.75
N ILE A 6 9.27 -59.74 94.04
CA ILE A 6 8.04 -59.76 93.21
C ILE A 6 7.36 -58.39 93.21
N ALA A 7 7.25 -57.73 94.37
CA ALA A 7 6.65 -56.41 94.47
C ALA A 7 7.47 -55.31 93.74
N THR A 8 8.80 -55.39 93.77
CA THR A 8 9.64 -54.47 93.00
C THR A 8 9.55 -54.71 91.50
N LEU A 9 9.50 -55.98 91.06
CA LEU A 9 9.34 -56.31 89.64
C LEU A 9 7.96 -55.90 89.12
N SER A 10 6.89 -56.09 89.90
CA SER A 10 5.55 -55.65 89.51
C SER A 10 5.44 -54.12 89.45
N ALA A 11 6.06 -53.39 90.38
CA ALA A 11 6.10 -51.93 90.35
C ALA A 11 6.85 -51.37 89.13
N ILE A 12 8.00 -51.97 88.77
CA ILE A 12 8.75 -51.60 87.56
C ILE A 12 7.93 -51.88 86.29
N LEU A 13 7.25 -53.03 86.24
CA LEU A 13 6.44 -53.43 85.10
C LEU A 13 5.21 -52.50 84.92
N LEU A 14 4.56 -52.11 86.01
CA LEU A 14 3.46 -51.15 85.99
C LEU A 14 3.90 -49.75 85.56
N MET A 15 5.03 -49.24 86.08
CA MET A 15 5.60 -47.96 85.64
C MET A 15 5.98 -47.97 84.15
N GLY A 16 6.53 -49.08 83.67
CA GLY A 16 6.85 -49.26 82.25
C GLY A 16 5.63 -49.20 81.34
N ILE A 17 4.52 -49.83 81.73
CA ILE A 17 3.27 -49.82 80.96
C ILE A 17 2.67 -48.41 80.89
N VAL A 18 2.66 -47.67 82.00
CA VAL A 18 2.12 -46.29 82.06
C VAL A 18 2.96 -45.33 81.21
N HIS A 19 4.28 -45.51 81.18
CA HIS A 19 5.14 -44.65 80.35
C HIS A 19 5.01 -44.96 78.86
N ALA A 20 4.89 -46.25 78.51
CA ALA A 20 4.64 -46.70 77.14
C ALA A 20 3.30 -46.19 76.61
N SER A 21 2.23 -46.25 77.40
CA SER A 21 0.90 -45.76 76.99
C SER A 21 0.89 -44.26 76.72
N SER A 22 1.56 -43.47 77.57
CA SER A 22 1.65 -42.00 77.38
C SER A 22 2.43 -41.59 76.12
N SER A 23 3.42 -42.40 75.72
CA SER A 23 4.21 -42.14 74.51
C SER A 23 3.45 -42.55 73.25
N ILE A 24 2.72 -43.67 73.30
CA ILE A 24 1.85 -44.13 72.21
C ILE A 24 0.71 -43.14 71.96
N GLU A 25 0.14 -42.56 73.02
CA GLU A 25 -0.93 -41.57 72.91
C GLU A 25 -0.48 -40.31 72.16
N LYS A 26 0.73 -39.82 72.42
CA LYS A 26 1.32 -38.69 71.67
C LYS A 26 1.49 -39.02 70.17
N ILE A 27 1.96 -40.23 69.85
CA ILE A 27 2.14 -40.67 68.46
C ILE A 27 0.78 -40.84 67.76
N ARG A 28 -0.24 -41.32 68.49
CA ARG A 28 -1.60 -41.45 67.98
C ARG A 28 -2.22 -40.10 67.62
N LEU A 29 -1.96 -39.05 68.40
CA LEU A 29 -2.44 -37.69 68.12
C LEU A 29 -1.80 -37.09 66.86
N HIS A 30 -0.53 -37.38 66.58
CA HIS A 30 0.21 -36.88 65.41
C HIS A 30 0.48 -37.95 64.35
N TRP A 31 -0.44 -38.90 64.18
CA TRP A 31 -0.21 -40.08 63.35
C TRP A 31 0.23 -39.77 61.92
N ASN A 32 -0.34 -38.74 61.27
CA ASN A 32 -0.02 -38.41 59.87
C ASN A 32 1.45 -38.05 59.65
N GLU A 33 2.13 -37.52 60.67
CA GLU A 33 3.54 -37.13 60.61
C GLU A 33 4.47 -38.32 60.88
N TYR A 34 4.10 -39.17 61.84
CA TYR A 34 4.96 -40.28 62.29
C TYR A 34 4.66 -41.63 61.61
N ARG A 35 3.57 -41.75 60.84
CA ARG A 35 3.14 -43.02 60.20
C ARG A 35 4.15 -43.62 59.22
N CYS A 36 4.98 -42.78 58.60
CA CYS A 36 6.01 -43.22 57.66
C CYS A 36 7.41 -43.29 58.29
N ASN A 37 7.52 -43.14 59.61
CA ASN A 37 8.77 -43.34 60.32
C ASN A 37 9.00 -44.86 60.50
N PRO A 38 10.13 -45.41 60.01
CA PRO A 38 10.40 -46.86 60.04
C PRO A 38 10.41 -47.47 61.45
N LEU A 39 10.66 -46.67 62.50
CA LEU A 39 10.71 -47.16 63.88
C LEU A 39 9.32 -47.54 64.43
N TYR A 40 8.26 -46.88 63.97
CA TYR A 40 6.89 -47.06 64.49
C TYR A 40 5.96 -47.78 63.51
N MET A 41 6.38 -47.92 62.25
CA MET A 41 5.62 -48.52 61.18
C MET A 41 5.19 -49.99 61.42
N PRO A 42 6.04 -50.89 61.95
CA PRO A 42 5.64 -52.28 62.26
C PRO A 42 4.59 -52.37 63.37
N PHE A 43 4.47 -51.32 64.18
CA PHE A 43 3.57 -51.24 65.32
C PHE A 43 2.31 -50.41 65.01
N ALA A 44 2.07 -50.08 63.74
CA ALA A 44 0.93 -49.26 63.32
C ALA A 44 -0.42 -49.80 63.80
N GLY A 45 -0.66 -51.11 63.68
CA GLY A 45 -1.88 -51.76 64.15
C GLY A 45 -2.07 -51.76 65.67
N MET A 46 -0.99 -51.60 66.45
CA MET A 46 -1.07 -51.44 67.91
C MET A 46 -1.31 -49.98 68.32
N ILE A 47 -0.82 -49.01 67.54
CA ILE A 47 -0.97 -47.58 67.82
C ILE A 47 -2.35 -47.08 67.38
N ARG A 48 -2.86 -47.58 66.25
CA ARG A 48 -4.23 -47.37 65.80
C ARG A 48 -4.84 -48.70 65.33
N PRO A 49 -5.92 -49.18 65.97
CA PRO A 49 -6.58 -50.43 65.59
C PRO A 49 -7.26 -50.36 64.21
N ASP A 50 -7.41 -49.15 63.67
CA ASP A 50 -8.10 -48.89 62.40
C ASP A 50 -7.21 -49.02 61.16
N VAL A 51 -5.89 -49.24 61.33
CA VAL A 51 -4.91 -49.32 60.24
C VAL A 51 -4.05 -50.57 60.35
N ASP A 52 -4.00 -51.33 59.26
CA ASP A 52 -3.09 -52.46 59.15
C ASP A 52 -1.65 -51.99 58.88
N ALA A 53 -0.68 -52.72 59.46
CA ALA A 53 0.74 -52.40 59.31
C ALA A 53 1.21 -52.59 57.85
N ALA A 54 0.69 -53.59 57.14
CA ALA A 54 1.05 -53.84 55.74
C ALA A 54 0.44 -52.80 54.78
N GLU A 55 -0.79 -52.38 55.04
CA GLU A 55 -1.45 -51.32 54.28
C GLU A 55 -0.73 -49.97 54.47
N ASN A 56 -0.35 -49.63 55.70
CA ASN A 56 0.39 -48.40 55.98
C ASN A 56 1.80 -48.42 55.37
N PHE A 57 2.48 -49.58 55.37
CA PHE A 57 3.77 -49.74 54.68
C PHE A 57 3.66 -49.49 53.18
N SER A 58 2.62 -50.06 52.54
CA SER A 58 2.36 -49.87 51.11
C SER A 58 2.04 -48.42 50.78
N TYR A 59 1.23 -47.75 51.61
CA TYR A 59 0.92 -46.33 51.45
C TYR A 59 2.17 -45.45 51.53
N CYS A 60 3.01 -45.64 52.56
CA CYS A 60 4.22 -44.84 52.74
C CYS A 60 5.24 -45.09 51.62
N THR A 61 5.39 -46.34 51.18
CA THR A 61 6.28 -46.68 50.06
C THR A 61 5.81 -46.01 48.76
N ASN A 62 4.51 -46.03 48.48
CA ASN A 62 3.94 -45.36 47.31
C ASN A 62 4.06 -43.82 47.40
N ALA A 63 3.87 -43.24 48.58
CA ALA A 63 4.03 -41.80 48.78
C ALA A 63 5.49 -41.35 48.58
N MET A 64 6.46 -42.13 49.07
CA MET A 64 7.88 -41.88 48.83
C MET A 64 8.30 -42.14 47.38
N ALA A 65 7.72 -43.13 46.71
CA ALA A 65 7.93 -43.32 45.27
C ALA A 65 7.38 -42.11 44.48
N GLY A 66 6.21 -41.59 44.85
CA GLY A 66 5.61 -40.41 44.23
C GLY A 66 6.48 -39.16 44.32
N SER A 67 7.19 -38.93 45.44
CA SER A 67 8.09 -37.79 45.56
C SER A 67 9.35 -37.93 44.70
N ILE A 68 9.88 -39.15 44.54
CA ILE A 68 11.00 -39.44 43.65
C ILE A 68 10.61 -39.24 42.18
N PHE A 69 9.45 -39.76 41.78
CA PHE A 69 8.95 -39.55 40.42
C PHE A 69 8.58 -38.09 40.16
N GLY A 70 8.11 -37.35 41.17
CA GLY A 70 7.88 -35.91 41.08
C GLY A 70 9.15 -35.15 40.67
N PHE A 71 10.28 -35.43 41.33
CA PHE A 71 11.56 -34.80 40.98
C PHE A 71 12.02 -35.11 39.54
N ILE A 72 11.81 -36.34 39.08
CA ILE A 72 12.15 -36.74 37.70
C ILE A 72 11.22 -36.06 36.69
N LEU A 73 9.91 -36.03 36.98
CA LEU A 73 8.91 -35.38 36.14
C LEU A 73 9.15 -33.87 36.06
N ASP A 74 9.51 -33.22 37.16
CA ASP A 74 9.87 -31.79 37.18
C ASP A 74 11.08 -31.51 36.29
N GLY A 75 12.11 -32.37 36.35
CA GLY A 75 13.26 -32.29 35.44
C GLY A 75 12.86 -32.43 33.96
N ILE A 76 11.95 -33.37 33.65
CA ILE A 76 11.41 -33.55 32.30
C ILE A 76 10.61 -32.32 31.87
N HIS A 77 9.76 -31.78 32.73
CA HIS A 77 8.96 -30.59 32.46
C HIS A 77 9.84 -29.36 32.17
N GLN A 78 10.95 -29.20 32.89
CA GLN A 78 11.90 -28.12 32.66
C GLN A 78 12.65 -28.26 31.32
N LEU A 79 12.97 -29.49 30.91
CA LEU A 79 13.55 -29.75 29.58
C LEU A 79 12.56 -29.43 28.46
N PHE A 80 11.29 -29.81 28.62
CA PHE A 80 10.23 -29.47 27.67
C PHE A 80 9.97 -27.96 27.62
N SER A 81 9.93 -27.26 28.76
CA SER A 81 9.72 -25.81 28.78
C SER A 81 10.84 -25.05 28.09
N THR A 82 12.09 -25.49 28.28
CA THR A 82 13.26 -24.89 27.63
C THR A 82 13.28 -25.15 26.13
N THR A 83 12.89 -26.34 25.71
CA THR A 83 12.77 -26.71 24.29
C THR A 83 11.69 -25.89 23.58
N VAL A 84 10.51 -25.75 24.21
CA VAL A 84 9.41 -24.92 23.69
C VAL A 84 9.80 -23.44 23.66
N GLY A 85 10.47 -22.94 24.70
CA GLY A 85 10.99 -21.56 24.73
C GLY A 85 11.99 -21.28 23.61
N SER A 86 12.88 -22.24 23.33
CA SER A 86 13.86 -22.14 22.23
C SER A 86 13.17 -22.13 20.86
N LEU A 87 12.14 -22.95 20.66
CA LEU A 87 11.32 -22.94 19.43
C LEU A 87 10.55 -21.62 19.26
N GLY A 88 10.03 -21.05 20.34
CA GLY A 88 9.40 -19.72 20.32
C GLY A 88 10.37 -18.63 19.90
N SER A 89 11.59 -18.65 20.44
CA SER A 89 12.64 -17.67 20.09
C SER A 89 13.11 -17.74 18.63
N LEU A 90 12.82 -18.83 17.91
CA LEU A 90 13.08 -18.96 16.46
C LEU A 90 11.93 -18.41 15.60
N ALA A 91 10.71 -18.37 16.12
CA ALA A 91 9.54 -17.84 15.41
C ALA A 91 9.53 -16.31 15.31
N ASP A 92 10.04 -15.63 16.33
CA ASP A 92 10.17 -14.18 16.37
C ASP A 92 11.07 -13.60 15.26
N PRO A 93 12.31 -14.08 15.05
CA PRO A 93 13.15 -13.59 13.98
C PRO A 93 12.56 -13.87 12.59
N LEU A 94 11.89 -15.01 12.38
CA LEU A 94 11.19 -15.29 11.12
C LEU A 94 10.08 -14.26 10.82
N THR A 95 9.36 -13.81 11.86
CA THR A 95 8.34 -12.77 11.73
C THR A 95 8.98 -11.41 11.44
N ALA A 96 10.08 -11.08 12.12
CA ALA A 96 10.85 -9.87 11.85
C ALA A 96 11.41 -9.84 10.40
N PHE A 97 11.93 -10.96 9.90
CA PHE A 97 12.35 -11.09 8.50
C PHE A 97 11.20 -10.84 7.53
N ARG A 98 10.02 -11.43 7.77
CA ARG A 98 8.81 -11.18 6.96
C ARG A 98 8.40 -9.72 6.99
N GLU A 99 8.51 -9.05 8.13
CA GLU A 99 8.22 -7.63 8.26
C GLU A 99 9.20 -6.77 7.46
N ILE A 100 10.50 -7.08 7.49
CA ILE A 100 11.51 -6.39 6.68
C ILE A 100 11.22 -6.56 5.18
N PHE A 101 10.90 -7.77 4.71
CA PHE A 101 10.51 -8.00 3.32
C PHE A 101 9.24 -7.22 2.93
N THR A 102 8.28 -7.13 3.84
CA THR A 102 7.05 -6.35 3.63
C THR A 102 7.37 -4.86 3.53
N LYS A 103 8.21 -4.33 4.42
CA LYS A 103 8.66 -2.93 4.39
C LYS A 103 9.45 -2.61 3.11
N LEU A 104 10.35 -3.50 2.69
CA LEU A 104 11.12 -3.35 1.46
C LEU A 104 10.20 -3.32 0.23
N ARG A 105 9.21 -4.23 0.17
CA ARG A 105 8.22 -4.25 -0.92
C ARG A 105 7.40 -2.98 -0.95
N MET A 106 6.92 -2.50 0.19
CA MET A 106 6.15 -1.26 0.29
C MET A 106 6.98 -0.04 -0.11
N PHE A 107 8.25 -0.01 0.28
CA PHE A 107 9.19 1.02 -0.16
C PHE A 107 9.37 1.02 -1.68
N MET A 108 9.59 -0.16 -2.29
CA MET A 108 9.74 -0.28 -3.75
C MET A 108 8.47 0.16 -4.50
N LEU A 109 7.28 -0.24 -4.00
CA LEU A 109 6.00 0.18 -4.58
C LEU A 109 5.78 1.69 -4.45
N SER A 110 6.10 2.26 -3.29
CA SER A 110 6.02 3.71 -3.06
C SER A 110 6.99 4.48 -3.95
N PHE A 111 8.22 4.00 -4.08
CA PHE A 111 9.24 4.59 -4.96
C PHE A 111 8.81 4.54 -6.42
N ALA A 112 8.33 3.39 -6.90
CA ALA A 112 7.82 3.24 -8.26
C ALA A 112 6.62 4.17 -8.50
N SER A 113 5.63 4.17 -7.59
CA SER A 113 4.46 5.04 -7.68
C SER A 113 4.82 6.52 -7.74
N SER A 114 5.71 6.98 -6.84
CA SER A 114 6.19 8.38 -6.84
C SER A 114 6.92 8.74 -8.13
N THR A 115 7.75 7.83 -8.66
CA THR A 115 8.49 8.05 -9.90
C THR A 115 7.56 8.13 -11.11
N PHE A 116 6.63 7.19 -11.24
CA PHE A 116 5.61 7.21 -12.30
C PHE A 116 4.69 8.43 -12.19
N SER A 117 4.32 8.83 -10.97
CA SER A 117 3.53 10.04 -10.73
C SER A 117 4.25 11.30 -11.20
N LYS A 118 5.53 11.45 -10.88
CA LYS A 118 6.36 12.56 -11.37
C LYS A 118 6.52 12.53 -12.89
N ALA A 119 6.76 11.37 -13.48
CA ALA A 119 6.85 11.22 -14.93
C ALA A 119 5.53 11.59 -15.64
N ALA A 120 4.39 11.11 -15.13
CA ALA A 120 3.07 11.44 -15.67
C ALA A 120 2.75 12.94 -15.54
N SER A 121 3.09 13.55 -14.40
CA SER A 121 2.94 14.99 -14.19
C SER A 121 3.83 15.81 -15.14
N SER A 122 5.08 15.39 -15.35
CA SER A 122 5.99 16.01 -16.30
C SER A 122 5.46 15.96 -17.75
N THR A 123 4.86 14.82 -18.15
CA THR A 123 4.22 14.68 -19.46
C THR A 123 3.04 15.64 -19.63
N SER A 124 2.27 15.88 -18.57
CA SER A 124 1.16 16.85 -18.60
C SER A 124 1.64 18.28 -18.89
N VAL A 125 2.75 18.70 -18.28
CA VAL A 125 3.36 20.00 -18.55
C VAL A 125 3.81 20.10 -20.01
N PHE A 126 4.42 19.05 -20.56
CA PHE A 126 4.82 19.02 -21.97
C PHE A 126 3.63 19.14 -22.93
N VAL A 127 2.53 18.41 -22.66
CA VAL A 127 1.28 18.51 -23.43
C VAL A 127 0.69 19.93 -23.34
N HIS A 128 0.76 20.58 -22.17
CA HIS A 128 0.32 21.97 -22.02
C HIS A 128 1.08 22.93 -22.93
N TYR A 129 2.42 22.80 -23.01
CA TYR A 129 3.23 23.60 -23.92
C TYR A 129 2.87 23.33 -25.40
N LEU A 130 2.68 22.06 -25.79
CA LEU A 130 2.27 21.73 -27.16
C LEU A 130 0.90 22.34 -27.52
N ILE A 131 -0.05 22.34 -26.60
CA ILE A 131 -1.35 22.99 -26.78
C ILE A 131 -1.17 24.51 -26.97
N LYS A 132 -0.32 25.14 -26.16
CA LYS A 132 -0.02 26.57 -26.29
C LYS A 132 0.64 26.93 -27.61
N ILE A 133 1.60 26.14 -28.08
CA ILE A 133 2.22 26.34 -29.40
C ILE A 133 1.18 26.20 -30.51
N ARG A 134 0.32 25.17 -30.43
CA ARG A 134 -0.76 24.98 -31.39
C ARG A 134 -1.75 26.14 -31.40
N ASP A 135 -2.08 26.70 -30.23
CA ASP A 135 -2.96 27.88 -30.12
C ASP A 135 -2.33 29.11 -30.79
N VAL A 136 -1.03 29.36 -30.56
CA VAL A 136 -0.30 30.44 -31.21
C VAL A 136 -0.26 30.27 -32.73
N LEU A 137 0.02 29.06 -33.23
CA LEU A 137 0.03 28.77 -34.67
C LEU A 137 -1.36 28.98 -35.30
N LYS A 138 -2.44 28.59 -34.60
CA LYS A 138 -3.81 28.85 -35.08
C LYS A 138 -4.12 30.34 -35.19
N ARG A 139 -3.69 31.15 -34.23
CA ARG A 139 -3.85 32.61 -34.29
C ARG A 139 -3.09 33.21 -35.46
N PHE A 140 -1.85 32.76 -35.67
CA PHE A 140 -1.02 33.21 -36.79
C PHE A 140 -1.66 32.89 -38.15
N VAL A 141 -2.18 31.67 -38.34
CA VAL A 141 -2.91 31.30 -39.57
C VAL A 141 -4.18 32.15 -39.75
N GLY A 142 -4.90 32.44 -38.67
CA GLY A 142 -6.09 33.29 -38.69
C GLY A 142 -5.78 34.72 -39.14
N GLU A 143 -4.76 35.35 -38.56
CA GLU A 143 -4.30 36.69 -38.95
C GLU A 143 -3.76 36.71 -40.39
N GLY A 144 -3.03 35.66 -40.78
CA GLY A 144 -2.53 35.51 -42.15
C GLY A 144 -3.64 35.44 -43.19
N TYR A 145 -4.75 34.74 -42.89
CA TYR A 145 -5.91 34.68 -43.78
C TYR A 145 -6.56 36.06 -43.96
N ILE A 146 -6.71 36.82 -42.86
CA ILE A 146 -7.25 38.19 -42.92
C ILE A 146 -6.32 39.09 -43.74
N GLY A 147 -5.00 38.99 -43.54
CA GLY A 147 -4.01 39.74 -44.33
C GLY A 147 -4.09 39.41 -45.83
N ALA A 148 -4.19 38.13 -46.18
CA ALA A 148 -4.33 37.71 -47.58
C ALA A 148 -5.63 38.22 -48.21
N PHE A 149 -6.74 38.23 -47.46
CA PHE A 149 -8.00 38.78 -47.94
C PHE A 149 -7.91 40.28 -48.18
N LEU A 150 -7.25 41.04 -47.29
CA LEU A 150 -7.02 42.48 -47.47
C LEU A 150 -6.18 42.79 -48.72
N VAL A 151 -5.16 41.98 -49.00
CA VAL A 151 -4.35 42.16 -50.23
C VAL A 151 -5.20 41.96 -51.48
N ASN A 152 -6.05 40.93 -51.52
CA ASN A 152 -6.96 40.73 -52.66
C ASN A 152 -7.92 41.91 -52.82
N ALA A 153 -8.50 42.40 -51.72
CA ALA A 153 -9.37 43.58 -51.75
C ALA A 153 -8.66 44.83 -52.32
N ILE A 154 -7.38 45.02 -52.00
CA ILE A 154 -6.57 46.13 -52.55
C ILE A 154 -6.35 45.93 -54.05
N VAL A 155 -6.02 44.72 -54.50
CA VAL A 155 -5.81 44.42 -55.93
C VAL A 155 -7.09 44.66 -56.73
N ASP A 156 -8.22 44.18 -56.23
CA ASP A 156 -9.53 44.38 -56.87
C ASP A 156 -9.92 45.85 -56.94
N PHE A 157 -9.59 46.62 -55.90
CA PHE A 157 -9.80 48.07 -55.88
C PHE A 157 -8.98 48.77 -56.98
N ILE A 158 -7.70 48.42 -57.12
CA ILE A 158 -6.82 48.98 -58.16
C ILE A 158 -7.34 48.62 -59.55
N TRP A 159 -7.75 47.36 -59.78
CA TRP A 159 -8.27 46.93 -61.07
C TRP A 159 -9.58 47.65 -61.42
N SER A 160 -10.48 47.79 -60.45
CA SER A 160 -11.74 48.53 -60.60
C SER A 160 -11.49 50.01 -60.91
N PHE A 161 -10.50 50.62 -60.25
CA PHE A 161 -10.12 52.00 -60.52
C PHE A 161 -9.56 52.15 -61.96
N VAL A 162 -8.61 51.31 -62.36
CA VAL A 162 -8.01 51.36 -63.70
C VAL A 162 -9.06 51.14 -64.80
N THR A 163 -9.95 50.16 -64.63
CA THR A 163 -11.03 49.89 -65.60
C THR A 163 -12.00 51.06 -65.72
N LEU A 164 -12.26 51.79 -64.62
CA LEU A 164 -13.07 53.02 -64.64
C LEU A 164 -12.41 54.12 -65.49
N PHE A 165 -11.11 54.38 -65.33
CA PHE A 165 -10.41 55.39 -66.15
C PHE A 165 -10.36 55.02 -67.64
N ILE A 166 -10.04 53.75 -67.95
CA ILE A 166 -10.04 53.27 -69.34
C ILE A 166 -11.44 53.38 -69.94
N SER A 167 -12.49 53.02 -69.18
CA SER A 167 -13.88 53.11 -69.63
C SER A 167 -14.26 54.55 -69.98
N ILE A 168 -13.96 55.52 -69.10
CA ILE A 168 -14.22 56.94 -69.35
C ILE A 168 -13.49 57.43 -70.61
N LEU A 169 -12.21 57.10 -70.77
CA LEU A 169 -11.44 57.48 -71.96
C LEU A 169 -12.03 56.86 -73.23
N LYS A 170 -12.41 55.58 -73.21
CA LYS A 170 -13.06 54.92 -74.34
C LYS A 170 -14.37 55.60 -74.70
N THR A 171 -15.24 55.88 -73.73
CA THR A 171 -16.52 56.57 -73.97
C THR A 171 -16.30 57.95 -74.59
N PHE A 172 -15.31 58.72 -74.11
CA PHE A 172 -14.98 60.02 -74.65
C PHE A 172 -14.50 59.95 -76.12
N VAL A 173 -13.59 59.03 -76.43
CA VAL A 173 -13.07 58.85 -77.80
C VAL A 173 -14.17 58.41 -78.76
N PHE A 174 -15.02 57.45 -78.37
CA PHE A 174 -16.16 57.02 -79.19
C PHE A 174 -17.16 58.15 -79.44
N ALA A 175 -17.42 59.00 -78.43
CA ALA A 175 -18.29 60.16 -78.59
C ALA A 175 -17.71 61.18 -79.58
N MET A 176 -16.41 61.50 -79.49
CA MET A 176 -15.74 62.38 -80.46
C MET A 176 -15.76 61.81 -81.88
N LEU A 177 -15.50 60.51 -82.03
CA LEU A 177 -15.51 59.83 -83.32
C LEU A 177 -16.91 59.83 -83.95
N ALA A 178 -17.96 59.60 -83.16
CA ALA A 178 -19.34 59.67 -83.65
C ALA A 178 -19.71 61.05 -84.20
N ILE A 179 -19.31 62.12 -83.50
CA ILE A 179 -19.54 63.51 -83.97
C ILE A 179 -18.78 63.77 -85.28
N ALA A 180 -17.53 63.33 -85.38
CA ALA A 180 -16.72 63.50 -86.59
C ALA A 180 -17.34 62.81 -87.83
N ILE A 181 -17.89 61.60 -87.67
CA ILE A 181 -18.58 60.89 -88.75
C ILE A 181 -19.85 61.62 -89.19
N ILE A 182 -20.65 62.14 -88.24
CA ILE A 182 -21.87 62.90 -88.55
C ILE A 182 -21.55 64.15 -89.38
N LEU A 183 -20.49 64.89 -89.02
CA LEU A 183 -20.05 66.07 -89.77
C LEU A 183 -19.48 65.70 -91.15
N ALA A 184 -18.75 64.59 -91.26
CA ALA A 184 -18.20 64.11 -92.52
C ALA A 184 -19.28 63.69 -93.54
N LEU A 185 -20.48 63.33 -93.09
CA LEU A 185 -21.58 62.95 -93.97
C LEU A 185 -22.20 64.14 -94.75
N PHE A 186 -21.97 65.37 -94.29
CA PHE A 186 -22.44 66.60 -94.96
C PHE A 186 -21.44 67.19 -95.98
N GLN A 187 -20.21 66.69 -96.06
CA GLN A 187 -19.21 67.09 -97.07
C GLN A 187 -18.52 65.85 -97.69
N PRO A 188 -18.69 65.59 -99.00
CA PRO A 188 -18.31 64.30 -99.61
C PRO A 188 -16.80 64.00 -99.59
N GLU A 189 -15.94 65.01 -99.47
CA GLU A 189 -14.48 64.81 -99.44
C GLU A 189 -13.96 64.38 -98.05
N LEU A 190 -14.66 64.75 -96.97
CA LEU A 190 -14.25 64.41 -95.60
C LEU A 190 -14.67 62.98 -95.19
N LEU A 191 -15.69 62.42 -95.85
CA LEU A 191 -16.24 61.08 -95.60
C LEU A 191 -15.20 59.97 -95.83
N VAL A 192 -14.39 60.09 -96.89
CA VAL A 192 -13.38 59.08 -97.24
C VAL A 192 -12.29 59.01 -96.17
N VAL A 193 -11.88 60.15 -95.61
CA VAL A 193 -10.85 60.21 -94.56
C VAL A 193 -11.36 59.65 -93.23
N ALA A 194 -12.61 59.94 -92.87
CA ALA A 194 -13.23 59.45 -91.64
C ALA A 194 -13.37 57.92 -91.62
N VAL A 195 -13.75 57.29 -92.75
CA VAL A 195 -13.87 55.83 -92.87
C VAL A 195 -12.51 55.13 -92.74
N VAL A 196 -11.44 55.74 -93.27
CA VAL A 196 -10.08 55.20 -93.17
C VAL A 196 -9.55 55.29 -91.74
N LEU A 197 -9.79 56.40 -91.02
CA LEU A 197 -9.39 56.51 -89.61
C LEU A 197 -10.19 55.56 -88.71
N ALA A 198 -11.49 55.41 -88.94
CA ALA A 198 -12.33 54.49 -88.16
C ALA A 198 -11.89 53.03 -88.33
N SER A 199 -11.51 52.61 -89.55
CA SER A 199 -11.02 51.24 -89.79
C SER A 199 -9.64 50.99 -89.16
N MET A 200 -8.77 52.00 -89.10
CA MET A 200 -7.48 51.90 -88.41
C MET A 200 -7.65 51.78 -86.88
N ILE A 201 -8.60 52.53 -86.30
CA ILE A 201 -8.90 52.43 -84.87
C ILE A 201 -9.49 51.05 -84.53
N ALA A 202 -10.44 50.54 -85.33
CA ALA A 202 -11.00 49.20 -85.14
C ALA A 202 -9.97 48.07 -85.30
N ALA A 203 -8.98 48.24 -86.20
CA ALA A 203 -7.90 47.25 -86.40
C ALA A 203 -6.83 47.27 -85.29
N SER A 204 -6.71 48.36 -84.53
CA SER A 204 -5.70 48.51 -83.48
C SER A 204 -6.04 47.81 -82.15
N GLY A 205 -7.20 47.15 -82.07
CA GLY A 205 -7.56 46.29 -80.93
C GLY A 205 -7.83 47.03 -79.61
N PHE A 206 -8.05 48.34 -79.67
CA PHE A 206 -8.54 49.15 -78.54
C PHE A 206 -10.04 49.01 -78.32
#